data_AF-A0A5J4T9M0-F1
#
_entry.id   AF-A0A5J4T9M0-F1
#
_cell.length_a   1.000
_cell.length_b   1.000
_cell.length_c   1.000
_cell.angle_alpha   90.00
_cell.angle_beta   90.00
_cell.angle_gamma   90.00
#
_symmetry.space_group_name_H-M   'P 1'
#
loop_
_entity.id
_entity.type
_entity.pdbx_description
1 polymer ?
#
loop_
_entity_poly.entity_id
_entity_poly.type
_entity_poly.pdbx_seq_one_letter_code
_entity_poly.pdbx_strand_id
1 'polypeptide(L)'
;MCKKKGSKLVFDTAEEDEVIKNPFDDYIEANFPPLIAAAAKVPEKLRTLTGLYEDVVKAEGKILAMALVCQKPTTDELKKIYEPVGAVLNKLLKVIPFKSEPIYNEGKAIEEAAKTANWITVDRTPMDYIDQGWQV
;
A
#
# COMPACT_ATOMS: atom_id res chain seq x y z
N MET A 1 10.19 15.45 -8.31
CA MET A 1 11.39 14.80 -7.72
C MET A 1 11.63 15.42 -6.35
N CYS A 2 11.86 14.60 -5.31
CA CYS A 2 11.86 15.00 -3.89
C CYS A 2 12.73 16.25 -3.65
N LYS A 3 12.09 17.37 -3.33
CA LYS A 3 12.76 18.58 -2.83
C LYS A 3 12.71 18.52 -1.30
N LYS A 4 13.88 18.38 -0.67
CA LYS A 4 14.04 18.40 0.80
C LYS A 4 13.33 19.64 1.37
N LYS A 5 12.63 19.48 2.50
CA LYS A 5 12.11 20.61 3.29
C LYS A 5 13.28 21.43 3.82
N GLY A 6 13.39 22.69 3.42
CA GLY A 6 14.32 23.66 4.00
C GLY A 6 15.44 24.09 3.04
N SER A 7 15.61 25.39 2.90
CA SER A 7 16.62 26.01 2.04
C SER A 7 18.04 25.75 2.55
N LYS A 8 18.92 25.31 1.64
CA LYS A 8 20.37 25.58 1.47
C LYS A 8 21.13 24.27 1.21
N LEU A 9 21.50 24.06 -0.05
CA LEU A 9 22.48 23.06 -0.47
C LEU A 9 23.86 23.53 0.01
N VAL A 10 24.31 23.01 1.15
CA VAL A 10 25.72 22.99 1.54
C VAL A 10 26.08 21.52 1.72
N PHE A 11 26.92 21.01 0.84
CA PHE A 11 27.58 19.72 1.03
C PHE A 11 28.79 19.98 1.92
N ASP A 12 28.61 19.95 3.23
CA ASP A 12 29.72 19.82 4.16
C ASP A 12 29.33 18.84 5.27
N THR A 13 30.14 17.78 5.31
CA THR A 13 30.38 16.84 6.41
C THR A 13 29.20 15.99 6.93
N ALA A 14 29.45 14.68 6.93
CA ALA A 14 28.61 13.62 7.47
C ALA A 14 28.06 13.93 8.86
N GLU A 15 26.77 14.22 8.94
CA GLU A 15 25.96 13.90 10.10
C GLU A 15 25.23 12.59 9.76
N GLU A 16 25.32 11.60 10.64
CA GLU A 16 24.64 10.32 10.49
C GLU A 16 23.16 10.58 10.27
N ASP A 17 22.68 10.40 9.02
CA ASP A 17 21.26 10.50 8.67
C ASP A 17 20.52 9.54 9.61
N GLU A 18 19.78 10.11 10.58
CA GLU A 18 18.87 9.36 11.44
C GLU A 18 17.98 8.53 10.52
N VAL A 19 18.15 7.21 10.53
CA VAL A 19 17.38 6.32 9.65
C VAL A 19 15.93 6.43 10.09
N ILE A 20 15.15 7.26 9.39
CA ILE A 20 13.73 7.41 9.67
C ILE A 20 13.08 6.08 9.28
N LYS A 21 12.88 5.22 10.27
CA LYS A 21 12.16 3.96 10.13
C LYS A 21 10.71 4.27 9.76
N ASN A 22 10.22 3.64 8.70
CA ASN A 22 8.82 3.74 8.31
C ASN A 22 7.97 2.88 9.27
N PRO A 23 7.11 3.47 10.13
CA PRO A 23 6.30 2.68 11.07
C PRO A 23 5.33 1.71 10.37
N PHE A 24 5.06 1.95 9.08
CA PHE A 24 4.24 1.05 8.28
C PHE A 24 4.93 -0.27 7.96
N ASP A 25 6.27 -0.31 7.98
CA ASP A 25 7.02 -1.56 7.81
C ASP A 25 6.75 -2.49 9.00
N ASP A 26 6.68 -1.95 10.23
CA ASP A 26 6.30 -2.72 11.42
C ASP A 26 4.89 -3.29 11.34
N TYR A 27 3.95 -2.52 10.75
CA TYR A 27 2.60 -3.02 10.48
C TYR A 27 2.62 -4.19 9.49
N ILE A 28 3.39 -4.09 8.40
CA ILE A 28 3.52 -5.17 7.42
C ILE A 28 4.13 -6.41 8.08
N GLU A 29 5.23 -6.25 8.81
CA GLU A 29 5.93 -7.34 9.51
C GLU A 29 5.06 -8.03 10.56
N ALA A 30 4.19 -7.29 11.26
CA ALA A 30 3.31 -7.87 12.27
C ALA A 30 2.11 -8.63 11.67
N ASN A 31 1.57 -8.18 10.51
CA ASN A 31 0.27 -8.65 10.03
C ASN A 31 0.32 -9.54 8.78
N PHE A 32 1.30 -9.35 7.88
CA PHE A 32 1.35 -10.12 6.63
C PHE A 32 1.94 -11.53 6.76
N PRO A 33 3.00 -11.79 7.55
CA PRO A 33 3.51 -13.14 7.73
C PRO A 33 2.45 -14.17 8.17
N PRO A 34 1.60 -13.92 9.19
CA PRO A 34 0.56 -14.87 9.56
C PRO A 34 -0.50 -15.04 8.47
N LEU A 35 -0.84 -13.97 7.74
CA LEU A 35 -1.79 -14.02 6.62
C LEU A 35 -1.27 -14.89 5.46
N ILE A 36 0.01 -14.72 5.09
CA ILE A 36 0.67 -15.53 4.06
C ILE A 36 0.75 -17.01 4.50
N ALA A 37 1.09 -17.26 5.76
CA ALA A 37 1.14 -18.61 6.31
C ALA A 37 -0.25 -19.29 6.32
N ALA A 38 -1.32 -18.53 6.54
CA ALA A 38 -2.69 -19.02 6.41
C ALA A 38 -3.04 -19.29 4.94
N ALA A 39 -2.69 -18.37 4.03
CA ALA A 39 -2.91 -18.52 2.60
C ALA A 39 -2.20 -19.76 2.02
N ALA A 40 -1.04 -20.13 2.55
CA ALA A 40 -0.31 -21.33 2.11
C ALA A 40 -1.14 -22.62 2.14
N LYS A 41 -2.18 -22.67 2.99
CA LYS A 41 -3.04 -23.84 3.23
C LYS A 41 -4.30 -23.89 2.35
N VAL A 42 -4.52 -22.89 1.50
CA VAL A 42 -5.73 -22.74 0.66
C VAL A 42 -5.36 -22.80 -0.83
N PRO A 43 -6.36 -22.85 -1.76
CA PRO A 43 -6.10 -22.98 -3.19
C PRO A 43 -5.13 -21.92 -3.73
N GLU A 44 -4.38 -22.29 -4.77
CA GLU A 44 -3.32 -21.45 -5.37
C GLU A 44 -3.79 -20.04 -5.71
N LYS A 45 -5.00 -19.92 -6.25
CA LYS A 45 -5.57 -18.62 -6.61
C LYS A 45 -5.72 -17.67 -5.40
N LEU A 46 -6.08 -18.21 -4.23
CA LEU A 46 -6.18 -17.41 -2.99
C LEU A 46 -4.79 -17.06 -2.42
N ARG A 47 -3.78 -17.93 -2.60
CA ARG A 47 -2.37 -17.59 -2.33
C ARG A 47 -1.90 -16.42 -3.19
N THR A 48 -2.17 -16.49 -4.49
CA THR A 48 -1.81 -15.44 -5.44
C THR A 48 -2.48 -14.12 -5.09
N LEU A 49 -3.76 -14.13 -4.73
CA LEU A 49 -4.47 -12.92 -4.29
C LEU A 49 -3.87 -12.31 -3.03
N THR A 50 -3.53 -13.14 -2.05
CA THR A 50 -2.91 -12.68 -0.80
C THR A 50 -1.54 -12.04 -1.06
N GLY A 51 -0.72 -12.65 -1.92
CA GLY A 51 0.59 -12.07 -2.29
C GLY A 51 0.44 -10.76 -3.07
N LEU A 52 -0.51 -10.67 -4.00
CA LEU A 52 -0.78 -9.41 -4.71
C LEU A 52 -1.30 -8.31 -3.77
N TYR A 53 -2.06 -8.67 -2.74
CA TYR A 53 -2.50 -7.72 -1.73
C TYR A 53 -1.34 -7.22 -0.87
N GLU A 54 -0.41 -8.11 -0.50
CA GLU A 54 0.84 -7.70 0.16
C GLU A 54 1.64 -6.72 -0.71
N ASP A 55 1.73 -6.96 -2.03
CA ASP A 55 2.43 -6.05 -2.92
C ASP A 55 1.76 -4.67 -3.01
N VAL A 56 0.42 -4.59 -2.95
CA VAL A 56 -0.32 -3.33 -2.86
C VAL A 56 0.10 -2.57 -1.59
N VAL A 57 0.06 -3.23 -0.43
CA VAL A 57 0.41 -2.62 0.85
C VAL A 57 1.89 -2.23 0.91
N LYS A 58 2.81 -3.05 0.37
CA LYS A 58 4.22 -2.68 0.26
C LYS A 58 4.44 -1.47 -0.66
N ALA A 59 3.66 -1.33 -1.73
CA ALA A 59 3.73 -0.16 -2.60
C ALA A 59 3.22 1.11 -1.89
N GLU A 60 2.17 1.01 -1.08
CA GLU A 60 1.72 2.08 -0.19
C GLU A 60 2.80 2.48 0.82
N GLY A 61 3.45 1.50 1.46
CA GLY A 61 4.54 1.73 2.40
C GLY A 61 5.68 2.56 1.81
N LYS A 62 6.01 2.35 0.53
CA LYS A 62 7.02 3.17 -0.18
C LYS A 62 6.58 4.64 -0.31
N ILE A 63 5.28 4.90 -0.54
CA ILE A 63 4.75 6.26 -0.61
C ILE A 63 4.79 6.91 0.77
N LEU A 64 4.44 6.18 1.83
CA LEU A 64 4.51 6.68 3.21
C LEU A 64 5.96 6.99 3.61
N ALA A 65 6.91 6.12 3.26
CA ALA A 65 8.34 6.37 3.48
C ALA A 65 8.82 7.65 2.76
N MET A 66 8.36 7.89 1.52
CA MET A 66 8.63 9.15 0.81
C MET A 66 8.00 10.35 1.53
N ALA A 67 6.77 10.21 2.05
CA ALA A 67 6.06 11.29 2.73
C ALA A 67 6.75 11.75 4.04
N LEU A 68 7.55 10.89 4.67
CA LEU A 68 8.33 11.23 5.87
C LEU A 68 9.41 12.28 5.58
N VAL A 69 9.96 12.30 4.36
CA VAL A 69 11.15 13.12 4.02
C VAL A 69 10.93 14.12 2.88
N CYS A 70 9.86 13.95 2.09
CA CYS A 70 9.54 14.84 0.97
C CYS A 70 8.44 15.84 1.34
N GLN A 71 8.44 16.99 0.66
CA GLN A 71 7.29 17.89 0.66
C GLN A 71 6.10 17.24 -0.04
N LYS A 72 4.88 17.64 0.35
CA LYS A 72 3.64 17.20 -0.31
C LYS A 72 3.75 17.47 -1.81
N PRO A 73 3.65 16.44 -2.67
CA PRO A 73 3.76 16.62 -4.12
C PRO A 73 2.57 17.41 -4.67
N THR A 74 2.75 17.97 -5.86
CA THR A 74 1.61 18.49 -6.65
C THR A 74 0.69 17.35 -7.08
N THR A 75 -0.55 17.67 -7.50
CA THR A 75 -1.52 16.66 -7.95
C THR A 75 -0.98 15.79 -9.10
N ASP A 76 -0.24 16.36 -10.04
CA ASP A 76 0.32 15.60 -11.17
C ASP A 76 1.53 14.75 -10.78
N GLU A 77 2.34 15.20 -9.82
CA GLU A 77 3.39 14.38 -9.23
C GLU A 77 2.82 13.23 -8.41
N LEU A 78 1.72 13.48 -7.68
CA LEU A 78 1.03 12.47 -6.88
C LEU A 78 0.53 11.32 -7.76
N LYS A 79 -0.04 11.61 -8.93
CA LYS A 79 -0.45 10.57 -9.90
C LYS A 79 0.70 9.64 -10.26
N LYS A 80 1.87 10.20 -10.58
CA LYS A 80 3.08 9.42 -10.94
C LYS A 80 3.62 8.60 -9.77
N ILE A 81 3.59 9.16 -8.56
CA ILE A 81 3.99 8.46 -7.34
C ILE A 81 3.05 7.28 -7.06
N TYR A 82 1.78 7.39 -7.44
CA TYR A 82 0.76 6.39 -7.19
C TYR A 82 0.62 5.32 -8.29
N GLU A 83 1.16 5.56 -9.49
CA GLU A 83 1.17 4.60 -10.61
C GLU A 83 1.58 3.18 -10.21
N PRO A 84 2.63 2.95 -9.38
CA PRO A 84 3.00 1.62 -8.93
C PRO A 84 1.89 0.92 -8.15
N VAL A 85 1.20 1.62 -7.24
CA VAL A 85 0.07 1.07 -6.47
C VAL A 85 -1.06 0.67 -7.41
N GLY A 86 -1.42 1.56 -8.35
CA GLY A 86 -2.44 1.27 -9.36
C GLY A 86 -2.08 0.07 -10.25
N ALA A 87 -0.80 -0.11 -10.58
CA ALA A 87 -0.34 -1.24 -11.39
C ALA A 87 -0.51 -2.58 -10.67
N VAL A 88 -0.20 -2.68 -9.37
CA VAL A 88 -0.42 -3.91 -8.60
C VAL A 88 -1.89 -4.15 -8.27
N LEU A 89 -2.65 -3.10 -7.97
CA LEU A 89 -4.10 -3.20 -7.80
C LEU A 89 -4.76 -3.76 -9.06
N ASN A 90 -4.39 -3.27 -10.24
CA ASN A 90 -4.90 -3.80 -11.52
C ASN A 90 -4.52 -5.26 -11.76
N LYS A 91 -3.38 -5.74 -11.24
CA LYS A 91 -3.03 -7.17 -11.29
C LYS A 91 -3.93 -7.98 -10.36
N LEU A 92 -4.14 -7.51 -9.12
CA LEU A 92 -5.03 -8.13 -8.14
C LEU A 92 -6.46 -8.28 -8.68
N LEU A 93 -7.02 -7.19 -9.23
CA LEU A 93 -8.38 -7.16 -9.76
C LEU A 93 -8.62 -8.17 -10.90
N LYS A 94 -7.57 -8.55 -11.65
CA LYS A 94 -7.66 -9.56 -12.73
C LYS A 94 -7.70 -11.00 -12.22
N VAL A 95 -7.31 -11.23 -10.96
CA VAL A 95 -7.23 -12.57 -10.36
C VAL A 95 -8.43 -12.86 -9.46
N ILE A 96 -9.33 -11.88 -9.27
CA ILE A 96 -10.53 -12.05 -8.45
C ILE A 96 -11.35 -13.25 -8.94
N PRO A 97 -11.76 -14.15 -8.04
CA PRO A 97 -12.57 -15.32 -8.39
C PRO A 97 -13.96 -14.92 -8.90
N PHE A 98 -14.49 -15.73 -9.79
CA PHE A 98 -15.90 -15.66 -10.19
C PHE A 98 -16.80 -16.12 -9.05
N LYS A 99 -18.06 -15.68 -9.05
CA LYS A 99 -19.08 -16.08 -8.07
C LYS A 99 -19.30 -17.59 -7.97
N SER A 100 -18.99 -18.34 -9.02
CA SER A 100 -19.09 -19.79 -9.07
C SER A 100 -17.92 -20.52 -8.40
N GLU A 101 -16.83 -19.82 -8.08
CA GLU A 101 -15.65 -20.43 -7.47
C GLU A 101 -15.81 -20.54 -5.94
N PRO A 102 -15.36 -21.64 -5.30
CA PRO A 102 -15.50 -21.83 -3.86
C PRO A 102 -14.83 -20.77 -2.98
N ILE A 103 -13.82 -20.06 -3.52
CA ILE A 103 -13.05 -19.01 -2.83
C ILE A 103 -13.59 -17.60 -3.10
N TYR A 104 -14.81 -17.49 -3.66
CA TYR A 104 -15.36 -16.21 -4.10
C TYR A 104 -15.39 -15.18 -2.97
N ASN A 105 -15.85 -15.57 -1.78
CA ASN A 105 -16.03 -14.66 -0.66
C ASN A 105 -14.69 -14.13 -0.15
N GLU A 106 -13.68 -15.00 -0.04
CA GLU A 106 -12.32 -14.62 0.38
C GLU A 106 -11.68 -13.71 -0.67
N GLY A 107 -11.82 -14.03 -1.95
CA GLY A 107 -11.34 -13.16 -3.01
C GLY A 107 -12.05 -11.80 -3.04
N LYS A 108 -13.35 -11.78 -2.73
CA LYS A 108 -14.13 -10.54 -2.63
C LYS A 108 -13.70 -9.69 -1.44
N ALA A 109 -13.44 -10.30 -0.29
CA ALA A 109 -12.91 -9.59 0.87
C ALA A 109 -11.56 -8.92 0.56
N ILE A 110 -10.66 -9.61 -0.14
CA ILE A 110 -9.38 -9.05 -0.60
C ILE A 110 -9.60 -7.92 -1.62
N GLU A 111 -10.55 -8.07 -2.55
CA GLU A 111 -10.89 -7.03 -3.53
C GLU A 111 -11.30 -5.71 -2.84
N GLU A 112 -12.19 -5.79 -1.86
CA GLU A 112 -12.70 -4.61 -1.15
C GLU A 112 -11.63 -3.98 -0.28
N ALA A 113 -10.83 -4.78 0.43
CA ALA A 113 -9.67 -4.29 1.17
C ALA A 113 -8.62 -3.63 0.25
N ALA A 114 -8.42 -4.15 -0.98
CA ALA A 114 -7.47 -3.56 -1.92
C ALA A 114 -7.95 -2.22 -2.48
N LYS A 115 -9.27 -2.00 -2.60
CA LYS A 115 -9.83 -0.72 -3.07
C LYS A 115 -9.60 0.41 -2.08
N THR A 116 -9.41 0.13 -0.79
CA THR A 116 -9.13 1.16 0.19
C THR A 116 -7.72 1.73 0.05
N ALA A 117 -6.83 1.15 -0.76
CA ALA A 117 -5.44 1.60 -0.90
C ALA A 117 -5.29 3.08 -1.34
N ASN A 118 -6.34 3.65 -1.95
CA ASN A 118 -6.35 5.06 -2.33
C ASN A 118 -6.43 6.04 -1.14
N TRP A 119 -6.58 5.55 0.10
CA TRP A 119 -6.72 6.38 1.30
C TRP A 119 -5.58 7.40 1.47
N ILE A 120 -4.36 7.09 1.03
CA ILE A 120 -3.18 7.97 1.09
C ILE A 120 -3.39 9.27 0.29
N THR A 121 -4.28 9.23 -0.70
CA THR A 121 -4.61 10.38 -1.55
C THR A 121 -5.82 11.19 -1.07
N VAL A 122 -6.54 10.70 -0.06
CA VAL A 122 -7.74 11.34 0.49
C VAL A 122 -7.33 12.51 1.40
N ASP A 123 -7.81 13.71 1.08
CA ASP A 123 -7.57 14.89 1.90
C ASP A 123 -8.50 14.89 3.12
N ARG A 124 -7.97 15.23 4.30
CA ARG A 124 -8.67 15.48 5.57
C ARG A 124 -9.35 14.29 6.27
N THR A 125 -9.92 13.33 5.55
CA THR A 125 -10.71 12.21 6.14
C THR A 125 -10.32 10.83 5.62
N PRO A 126 -9.03 10.42 5.72
CA PRO A 126 -8.59 9.11 5.26
C PRO A 126 -9.21 7.95 6.04
N MET A 127 -9.50 8.12 7.33
CA MET A 127 -10.11 7.07 8.17
C MET A 127 -11.56 6.80 7.76
N ASP A 128 -12.37 7.84 7.56
CA ASP A 128 -13.76 7.68 7.10
C ASP A 128 -13.84 6.96 5.74
N TYR A 129 -12.86 7.20 4.86
CA TYR A 129 -12.75 6.51 3.58
C TYR A 129 -12.46 5.01 3.76
N ILE A 130 -11.55 4.67 4.67
CA ILE A 130 -11.25 3.28 5.01
C ILE A 130 -12.49 2.62 5.62
N ASP A 131 -13.13 3.25 6.60
CA ASP A 131 -14.30 2.70 7.30
C ASP A 131 -15.46 2.41 6.35
N GLN A 132 -15.72 3.29 5.37
CA GLN A 132 -16.71 3.06 4.32
C GLN A 132 -16.36 1.86 3.43
N GLY A 133 -15.07 1.62 3.18
CA GLY A 133 -14.60 0.46 2.43
C GLY A 133 -14.79 -0.88 3.16
N TRP A 134 -14.94 -0.87 4.48
CA TRP A 134 -15.13 -2.08 5.31
C TRP A 134 -16.60 -2.43 5.60
N GLN A 135 -17.59 -1.64 5.16
CA GLN A 135 -19.01 -1.90 5.43
C GLN A 135 -19.67 -2.96 4.50
N VAL A 136 -18.92 -3.97 4.06
CA VAL A 136 -19.39 -5.06 3.18
C VAL A 136 -20.00 -6.24 3.91
#